data_AF-A0A934JJ09-F1
#
_entry.id   AF-A0A934JJ09-F1
#
_cell.length_a   1.000
_cell.length_b   1.000
_cell.length_c   1.000
_cell.angle_alpha   90.00
_cell.angle_beta   90.00
_cell.angle_gamma   90.00
#
_symmetry.space_group_name_H-M   'P 1'
#
loop_
_entity.id
_entity.type
_entity.pdbx_description
1 polymer ?
#
loop_
_entity_poly.entity_id
_entity_poly.type
_entity_poly.pdbx_seq_one_letter_code
_entity_poly.pdbx_strand_id
1 'polypeptide(L)'
;MIFFIDTQDQTVTAHKKMGEAARAVLEKLGVTCGAGSDPVKTAYEALGERGVMQNLSQAFESIAESDDQAAQELALQMKQAVDTLYGN
;
A
#
# COMPACT_ATOMS: atom_id res chain seq x y z
N MET A 1 3.46 2.47 -6.41
CA MET A 1 2.02 2.27 -6.14
C MET A 1 1.84 2.01 -4.66
N ILE A 2 0.87 2.65 -3.99
CA ILE A 2 0.68 2.47 -2.55
C ILE A 2 -0.47 1.50 -2.32
N PHE A 3 -0.19 0.43 -1.56
CA PHE A 3 -1.18 -0.55 -1.16
C PHE A 3 -1.45 -0.37 0.33
N PHE A 4 -2.72 -0.30 0.68
CA PHE A 4 -3.18 -0.43 2.05
C PHE A 4 -3.65 -1.87 2.25
N ILE A 5 -3.00 -2.55 3.18
CA ILE A 5 -3.30 -3.93 3.57
C ILE A 5 -3.92 -3.85 4.95
N ASP A 6 -5.20 -4.18 5.06
CA ASP A 6 -5.91 -4.31 6.34
C ASP A 6 -5.90 -5.79 6.74
N THR A 7 -5.17 -6.13 7.79
CA THR A 7 -5.02 -7.51 8.24
C THR A 7 -6.22 -7.99 9.05
N GLN A 8 -7.01 -7.07 9.62
CA GLN A 8 -8.24 -7.40 10.34
C GLN A 8 -9.37 -7.73 9.38
N ASP A 9 -9.56 -6.89 8.36
CA ASP A 9 -10.63 -7.09 7.37
C ASP A 9 -10.22 -8.00 6.20
N GLN A 10 -8.94 -8.40 6.13
CA GLN A 10 -8.35 -9.15 5.02
C GLN A 10 -8.56 -8.46 3.66
N THR A 11 -8.52 -7.13 3.65
CA THR A 11 -8.72 -6.32 2.44
C THR A 11 -7.42 -5.68 1.97
N VAL A 12 -7.24 -5.62 0.65
CA VAL A 12 -6.12 -4.90 0.02
C VAL A 12 -6.69 -3.86 -0.93
N THR A 13 -6.35 -2.58 -0.74
CA THR A 13 -6.73 -1.49 -1.64
C THR A 13 -5.51 -0.79 -2.20
N ALA A 14 -5.56 -0.44 -3.48
CA ALA A 14 -4.46 0.21 -4.20
C ALA A 14 -4.76 1.68 -4.48
N HIS A 15 -3.75 2.54 -4.29
CA HIS A 15 -3.84 3.98 -4.44
C HIS A 15 -2.60 4.53 -5.16
N LYS A 16 -2.81 5.54 -6.01
CA LYS A 16 -1.73 6.13 -6.82
C LYS A 16 -0.74 6.94 -5.99
N LYS A 17 -1.22 7.64 -4.94
CA LYS A 17 -0.40 8.50 -4.08
C LYS A 17 -0.54 8.12 -2.61
N MET A 18 0.53 8.33 -1.85
CA MET A 18 0.56 8.06 -0.40
C MET A 18 -0.49 8.86 0.37
N GLY A 19 -0.70 10.12 0.00
CA GLY A 19 -1.74 10.95 0.62
C GLY A 19 -3.17 10.48 0.33
N GLU A 20 -3.41 9.84 -0.81
CA GLU A 20 -4.72 9.26 -1.13
C GLU A 20 -4.96 7.97 -0.34
N ALA A 21 -3.95 7.10 -0.23
CA ALA A 21 -4.00 5.92 0.63
C ALA A 21 -4.25 6.29 2.09
N ALA A 22 -3.50 7.27 2.61
CA ALA A 22 -3.64 7.73 3.98
C ALA A 22 -5.04 8.30 4.28
N ARG A 23 -5.61 9.07 3.35
CA ARG A 23 -6.99 9.56 3.49
C ARG A 23 -8.01 8.43 3.48
N ALA A 24 -7.86 7.45 2.60
CA ALA A 24 -8.75 6.28 2.56
C ALA A 24 -8.69 5.46 3.86
N VAL A 25 -7.49 5.29 4.42
CA VAL A 25 -7.30 4.64 5.73
C VAL A 25 -7.98 5.44 6.84
N LEU A 26 -7.75 6.76 6.90
CA LEU A 26 -8.34 7.61 7.92
C LEU A 26 -9.87 7.62 7.86
N GLU A 27 -10.44 7.67 6.65
CA GLU A 27 -11.89 7.55 6.43
C GLU A 27 -12.41 6.19 6.90
N LYS A 28 -11.72 5.09 6.54
CA LYS A 28 -12.09 3.74 6.97
C LYS A 28 -12.06 3.57 8.50
N LEU A 29 -11.07 4.17 9.15
CA LEU A 29 -10.92 4.12 10.61
C LEU A 29 -11.79 5.15 11.35
N GLY A 30 -12.50 6.03 10.63
CA GLY A 30 -13.28 7.11 11.22
C GLY A 30 -12.44 8.18 11.93
N VAL A 31 -11.16 8.31 11.56
CA VAL A 31 -10.21 9.24 12.19
C VAL A 31 -10.12 10.52 11.36
N THR A 32 -10.41 11.66 11.98
CA THR A 32 -10.24 12.97 11.34
C THR A 32 -8.81 13.47 11.48
N CYS A 33 -8.18 13.82 10.36
CA CYS A 33 -6.90 14.52 10.35
C CYS A 33 -7.12 16.01 10.61
N GLY A 34 -6.49 16.55 11.67
CA GLY A 34 -6.55 17.98 11.98
C GLY A 34 -5.96 18.85 10.87
N ALA A 35 -6.44 20.09 10.76
CA ALA A 35 -5.90 21.05 9.81
C ALA A 35 -4.43 21.36 10.15
N GLY A 36 -3.52 21.09 9.22
CA GLY A 36 -2.07 21.24 9.40
C GLY A 36 -1.34 19.98 9.88
N SER A 37 -2.06 18.90 10.20
CA SER A 37 -1.46 17.60 10.50
C SER A 37 -1.08 16.85 9.21
N ASP A 38 0.02 16.10 9.26
CA ASP A 38 0.39 15.23 8.15
C ASP A 38 -0.55 14.01 8.11
N PRO A 39 -1.33 13.82 7.03
CA PRO A 39 -2.32 12.76 6.95
C PRO A 39 -1.67 11.37 6.87
N VAL A 40 -0.45 11.26 6.33
CA VAL A 40 0.27 9.98 6.22
C VAL A 40 0.73 9.52 7.60
N LYS A 41 1.34 10.41 8.38
CA LYS A 41 1.73 10.13 9.77
C LYS A 41 0.51 9.75 10.61
N THR A 42 -0.56 10.55 10.51
CA THR A 42 -1.81 10.29 11.26
C THR A 42 -2.41 8.94 10.89
N ALA A 43 -2.40 8.58 9.59
CA ALA A 43 -2.86 7.28 9.13
C ALA A 43 -2.00 6.14 9.67
N TYR A 44 -0.67 6.26 9.67
CA TYR A 44 0.23 5.25 10.26
C TYR A 44 0.02 5.07 11.76
N GLU A 45 -0.14 6.17 12.50
CA GLU A 45 -0.42 6.14 13.95
C GLU A 45 -1.80 5.51 14.24
N ALA A 46 -2.81 5.79 13.41
CA ALA A 46 -4.14 5.21 13.54
C ALA A 46 -4.20 3.72 13.12
N LEU A 47 -3.36 3.32 12.17
CA LEU A 47 -3.25 1.94 11.68
C LEU A 47 -2.68 1.00 12.75
N GLY A 48 -1.61 1.40 13.43
CA GLY A 48 -0.92 0.54 14.40
C GLY A 48 -0.63 -0.85 13.82
N GLU A 49 -1.09 -1.91 14.52
CA GLU A 49 -0.94 -3.31 14.09
C GLU A 49 -2.06 -3.82 13.15
N ARG A 50 -3.09 -3.01 12.89
CA ARG A 50 -4.27 -3.40 12.06
C ARG A 50 -3.92 -3.58 10.58
N GLY A 51 -2.78 -3.07 10.15
CA GLY A 51 -2.42 -3.15 8.75
C GLY A 51 -1.13 -2.42 8.45
N VAL A 52 -0.87 -2.27 7.16
CA VAL A 52 0.29 -1.51 6.70
C VAL A 52 -0.04 -0.81 5.38
N MET A 53 0.44 0.42 5.23
CA MET A 53 0.55 1.06 3.92
C MET A 53 1.96 0.80 3.38
N GLN A 54 2.07 0.10 2.26
CA GLN A 54 3.35 -0.20 1.62
C GLN A 54 3.39 0.20 0.16
N ASN A 55 4.56 0.60 -0.30
CA ASN A 55 4.80 0.80 -1.71
C ASN A 55 5.21 -0.54 -2.34
N LEU A 56 4.27 -1.23 -3.00
CA LEU A 56 4.60 -2.51 -3.63
C LEU A 56 5.60 -2.36 -4.78
N SER A 57 5.82 -1.17 -5.34
CA SER A 57 6.89 -0.98 -6.33
C SER A 57 8.26 -1.33 -5.72
N GLN A 58 8.52 -0.90 -4.48
CA GLN A 58 9.74 -1.29 -3.77
C GLN A 58 9.71 -2.75 -3.32
N ALA A 59 8.54 -3.27 -2.93
CA ALA A 59 8.43 -4.69 -2.58
C ALA A 59 8.75 -5.61 -3.78
N PHE A 60 8.28 -5.27 -4.98
CA PHE A 60 8.62 -6.00 -6.19
C PHE A 60 10.11 -5.91 -6.54
N GLU A 61 10.74 -4.75 -6.34
CA GLU A 61 12.19 -4.60 -6.52
C GLU A 61 12.95 -5.50 -5.53
N SER A 62 12.62 -5.47 -4.24
CA SER A 62 13.26 -6.32 -3.24
C SER A 62 13.01 -7.82 -3.46
N ILE A 63 11.83 -8.21 -3.95
CA ILE A 63 11.54 -9.61 -4.30
C ILE A 63 12.30 -10.02 -5.57
N ALA A 64 12.42 -9.13 -6.55
CA ALA A 64 13.21 -9.39 -7.76
C ALA A 64 14.70 -9.59 -7.46
N GLU A 65 15.21 -9.01 -6.38
CA GLU A 65 16.58 -9.18 -5.90
C GLU A 65 16.77 -10.39 -4.95
N SER A 66 15.71 -11.12 -4.61
CA SER A 66 15.76 -12.29 -3.70
C SER A 66 16.19 -13.57 -4.42
N ASP A 67 16.86 -14.51 -3.76
CA ASP A 67 17.27 -15.80 -4.36
C ASP A 67 16.11 -16.76 -4.72
N ASP A 68 14.87 -16.44 -4.34
CA ASP A 68 13.70 -17.28 -4.63
C ASP A 68 13.11 -16.97 -6.02
N GLN A 69 13.45 -17.82 -7.00
CA GLN A 69 13.00 -17.67 -8.38
C GLN A 69 11.48 -17.63 -8.53
N ALA A 70 10.73 -18.43 -7.75
CA ALA A 70 9.27 -18.45 -7.83
C ALA A 70 8.67 -17.13 -7.33
N ALA A 71 9.26 -16.55 -6.29
CA ALA A 71 8.88 -15.23 -5.78
C ALA A 71 9.20 -14.12 -6.80
N GLN A 72 10.36 -14.18 -7.46
CA GLN A 72 10.73 -13.22 -8.53
C GLN A 72 9.73 -13.25 -9.70
N GLU A 73 9.38 -14.44 -10.19
CA GLU A 73 8.45 -14.61 -11.31
C GLU A 73 7.05 -14.09 -10.95
N LEU A 74 6.57 -14.38 -9.72
CA LEU A 74 5.30 -13.87 -9.22
C LEU A 74 5.31 -12.35 -9.08
N ALA A 75 6.38 -11.77 -8.52
CA ALA A 75 6.54 -10.33 -8.38
C ALA A 75 6.53 -9.62 -9.74
N LEU A 76 7.20 -10.19 -10.75
CA LEU A 76 7.21 -9.63 -12.10
C LEU A 76 5.82 -9.67 -12.74
N GLN A 77 5.11 -10.79 -12.64
CA GLN A 77 3.75 -10.92 -13.18
C GLN A 77 2.77 -9.96 -12.50
N MET A 78 2.85 -9.82 -11.17
CA MET A 78 2.02 -8.87 -10.43
C MET A 78 2.34 -7.42 -10.80
N LYS A 79 3.63 -7.08 -10.96
CA LYS A 79 4.05 -5.75 -11.42
C LYS A 79 3.46 -5.44 -12.80
N GLN A 80 3.58 -6.35 -13.76
CA GLN A 80 3.03 -6.20 -15.11
C GLN A 80 1.51 -6.04 -15.11
N ALA A 81 0.80 -6.84 -14.31
CA ALA A 81 -0.66 -6.74 -14.17
C ALA A 81 -1.08 -5.38 -13.60
N VAL A 82 -0.37 -4.87 -12.59
CA VAL A 82 -0.61 -3.53 -12.03
C VAL A 82 -0.28 -2.44 -13.04
N ASP A 83 0.85 -2.53 -13.74
CA ASP A 83 1.22 -1.57 -14.79
C ASP A 83 0.20 -1.57 -15.93
N THR A 84 -0.41 -2.72 -16.27
CA THR A 84 -1.47 -2.79 -17.30
C THR A 84 -2.78 -2.15 -16.83
N LEU A 85 -3.13 -2.28 -15.55
CA LEU A 85 -4.37 -1.72 -15.00
C LEU A 85 -4.30 -0.20 -14.80
N TYR A 86 -3.10 0.33 -14.56
CA TYR A 86 -2.91 1.73 -14.16
C TYR A 86 -1.99 2.55 -15.09
N GLY A 87 -1.28 1.89 -15.99
CA GLY A 87 -0.46 2.47 -17.03
C GLY A 87 -1.27 2.67 -18.31
N ASN A 88 -1.16 3.88 -18.85
CA ASN A 88 -1.50 4.21 -20.22
C ASN A 88 -0.17 4.38 -20.96
#